data_AF-A0A8C2Q6Z1-F1
#
_entry.id   AF-A0A8C2Q6Z1-F1
#
_cell.length_a   1.000
_cell.length_b   1.000
_cell.length_c   1.000
_cell.angle_alpha   90.00
_cell.angle_beta   90.00
_cell.angle_gamma   90.00
#
_symmetry.space_group_name_H-M   'P 1'
#
loop_
_entity.id
_entity.type
_entity.pdbx_description
1 polymer ?
#
loop_
_entity_poly.entity_id
_entity_poly.type
_entity_poly.pdbx_seq_one_letter_code
_entity_poly.pdbx_strand_id
1 'polypeptide(L)'
;MFYYMKVLSTLLCLLLLHQNASANCPPGQRLNYNTKICEACPLEQYSSKPGTHFACQNCNKCEKGSEELSACTPTSDTQCKCKTGFIPIYPLKEDMCTCEKGSGIDERGICKKCQNGFFTDKHDSFCKKWRECKSGINIQGTTTSDAVCKNASEEVTEAPKAHTTSTATSTTTVSSPINTKKDSFYSLCNLPLLLPG
;
A
#
# COMPACT_ATOMS: atom_id res chain seq x y z
N MET A 1 -44.75 48.51 -28.52
CA MET A 1 -44.84 47.71 -27.26
C MET A 1 -44.16 46.34 -27.33
N PHE A 2 -44.29 45.57 -28.41
CA PHE A 2 -43.72 44.21 -28.51
C PHE A 2 -42.18 44.12 -28.41
N TYR A 3 -41.44 45.14 -28.88
CA TYR A 3 -39.98 45.17 -28.80
C TYR A 3 -39.47 45.28 -27.36
N TYR A 4 -40.09 46.17 -26.57
CA TYR A 4 -39.75 46.37 -25.16
C TYR A 4 -40.01 45.12 -24.31
N MET A 5 -41.10 44.38 -24.58
CA MET A 5 -41.39 43.13 -23.87
C MET A 5 -40.38 42.01 -24.20
N LYS A 6 -39.87 41.95 -25.44
CA LYS A 6 -38.80 41.02 -25.82
C LYS A 6 -37.48 41.38 -25.13
N VAL A 7 -37.10 42.66 -25.12
CA VAL A 7 -35.87 43.12 -24.47
C VAL A 7 -35.92 42.88 -22.96
N LEU A 8 -37.06 43.17 -22.31
CA LEU A 8 -37.26 42.91 -20.88
C LEU A 8 -37.21 41.42 -20.56
N SER A 9 -37.81 40.57 -21.40
CA SER A 9 -37.75 39.11 -21.26
C SER A 9 -36.33 38.57 -21.43
N THR A 10 -35.56 39.06 -22.41
CA THR A 10 -34.15 38.67 -22.57
C THR A 10 -33.27 39.14 -21.43
N LEU A 11 -33.51 40.35 -20.90
CA LEU A 11 -32.76 40.89 -19.77
C LEU A 11 -33.08 40.10 -18.49
N LEU A 12 -34.35 39.78 -18.26
CA LEU A 12 -34.78 38.93 -17.14
C LEU A 12 -34.20 37.52 -17.26
N CYS A 13 -34.16 36.94 -18.47
CA CYS A 13 -33.55 35.64 -18.72
C CYS A 13 -32.03 35.67 -18.44
N LEU A 14 -31.32 36.71 -18.89
CA LEU A 14 -29.89 36.90 -18.59
C LEU A 14 -29.62 37.11 -17.10
N LEU A 15 -30.49 37.82 -16.38
CA LEU A 15 -30.41 38.01 -14.93
C LEU A 15 -30.67 36.70 -14.18
N LEU A 16 -31.64 35.88 -14.61
CA LEU A 16 -31.90 34.55 -14.06
C LEU A 16 -30.75 33.56 -14.34
N LEU A 17 -30.09 33.68 -15.50
CA LEU A 17 -28.88 32.90 -15.82
C LEU A 17 -27.68 33.31 -14.96
N HIS A 18 -27.53 34.60 -14.62
CA HIS A 18 -26.49 35.08 -13.70
C HIS A 18 -26.78 34.69 -12.23
N GLN A 19 -28.05 34.63 -11.82
CA GLN A 19 -28.44 34.19 -10.47
C GLN A 19 -28.20 32.68 -10.25
N ASN A 20 -28.06 31.91 -11.33
CA ASN A 20 -27.68 30.50 -11.29
C ASN A 20 -26.16 30.26 -11.36
N ALA A 21 -25.34 31.29 -11.18
CA ALA A 21 -23.92 31.12 -10.88
C ALA A 21 -23.77 30.56 -9.45
N SER A 22 -24.21 29.32 -9.26
CA SER A 22 -23.85 28.51 -8.10
C SER A 22 -22.35 28.59 -7.94
N ALA A 23 -21.86 28.90 -6.73
CA ALA A 23 -20.44 28.97 -6.43
C ALA A 23 -19.78 27.63 -6.78
N ASN A 24 -19.20 27.54 -7.97
CA ASN A 24 -18.44 26.38 -8.43
C ASN A 24 -17.02 26.57 -7.95
N CYS A 25 -16.64 25.80 -6.96
CA CYS A 25 -15.28 25.76 -6.48
C CYS A 25 -14.39 25.14 -7.56
N PRO A 26 -13.19 25.70 -7.81
CA PRO A 26 -12.24 25.08 -8.72
C PRO A 26 -11.74 23.74 -8.16
N PRO A 27 -11.08 22.91 -8.98
CA PRO A 27 -10.32 21.76 -8.49
C PRO A 27 -9.40 22.15 -7.32
N GLY A 28 -9.24 21.25 -6.36
CA GLY A 28 -8.51 21.52 -5.12
C GLY A 28 -9.26 22.30 -4.07
N GLN A 29 -10.53 22.62 -4.30
CA GLN A 29 -11.39 23.27 -3.32
C GLN A 29 -12.72 22.55 -3.15
N ARG A 30 -13.33 22.77 -1.98
CA ARG A 30 -14.68 22.35 -1.62
C ARG A 30 -15.52 23.54 -1.19
N LEU A 31 -16.83 23.46 -1.34
CA LEU A 31 -17.75 24.47 -0.88
C LEU A 31 -17.95 24.32 0.63
N ASN A 32 -17.75 25.38 1.40
CA ASN A 32 -18.14 25.38 2.81
C ASN A 32 -19.67 25.56 2.92
N TYR A 33 -20.32 24.63 3.63
CA TYR A 33 -21.79 24.64 3.76
C TYR A 33 -22.33 25.91 4.44
N ASN A 34 -21.62 26.43 5.45
CA ASN A 34 -22.08 27.57 6.24
C ASN A 34 -21.78 28.90 5.55
N THR A 35 -20.56 29.07 5.04
CA THR A 35 -20.11 30.35 4.47
C THR A 35 -20.42 30.50 2.99
N LYS A 36 -20.70 29.39 2.29
CA LYS A 36 -20.82 29.33 0.81
C LYS A 36 -19.56 29.81 0.08
N ILE A 37 -18.41 29.83 0.75
CA ILE A 37 -17.10 30.17 0.19
C ILE A 37 -16.35 28.87 -0.13
N CYS A 38 -15.54 28.91 -1.18
CA CYS A 38 -14.68 27.80 -1.53
C CYS A 38 -13.43 27.77 -0.65
N GLU A 39 -13.16 26.63 -0.06
CA GLU A 39 -12.02 26.39 0.82
C GLU A 39 -11.12 25.31 0.21
N ALA A 40 -9.81 25.42 0.43
CA ALA A 40 -8.87 24.40 0.01
C ALA A 40 -9.22 23.02 0.59
N CYS A 41 -8.94 21.98 -0.18
CA CYS A 41 -8.98 20.62 0.34
C CYS A 41 -8.00 20.49 1.52
N PRO A 42 -8.40 19.81 2.61
CA PRO A 42 -7.47 19.44 3.68
C PRO A 42 -6.29 18.61 3.18
N LEU A 43 -5.25 18.50 4.00
CA LEU A 43 -4.14 17.58 3.74
C LEU A 43 -4.67 16.14 3.54
N GLU A 44 -4.01 15.40 2.65
CA GLU A 44 -4.42 14.04 2.27
C GLU A 44 -5.84 13.96 1.65
N GLN A 45 -6.31 15.06 1.05
CA GLN A 45 -7.54 15.09 0.26
C GLN A 45 -7.40 15.91 -1.03
N TYR A 46 -8.26 15.58 -2.01
CA TYR A 46 -8.26 16.22 -3.33
C TYR A 46 -9.66 16.43 -3.90
N SER A 47 -9.76 17.31 -4.89
CA SER A 47 -10.93 17.48 -5.74
C SER A 47 -10.46 17.71 -7.18
N SER A 48 -10.75 16.77 -8.08
CA SER A 48 -10.22 16.79 -9.45
C SER A 48 -11.06 17.63 -10.43
N LYS A 49 -12.31 17.93 -10.08
CA LYS A 49 -13.25 18.63 -10.94
C LYS A 49 -13.83 19.84 -10.23
N PRO A 50 -14.15 20.91 -10.96
CA PRO A 50 -14.88 22.02 -10.39
C PRO A 50 -16.30 21.58 -9.98
N GLY A 51 -16.83 22.18 -8.92
CA GLY A 51 -18.20 21.89 -8.48
C GLY A 51 -18.56 22.47 -7.12
N THR A 52 -19.70 22.03 -6.59
CA THR A 52 -20.29 22.48 -5.32
C THR A 52 -20.16 21.44 -4.21
N HIS A 53 -19.21 20.51 -4.34
CA HIS A 53 -19.00 19.42 -3.40
C HIS A 53 -18.64 19.99 -2.02
N PHE A 54 -19.29 19.51 -0.95
CA PHE A 54 -19.00 19.98 0.42
C PHE A 54 -17.77 19.32 1.05
N ALA A 55 -17.28 18.25 0.41
CA ALA A 55 -16.15 17.44 0.85
C ALA A 55 -15.21 17.16 -0.32
N CYS A 56 -13.92 17.04 0.00
CA CYS A 56 -12.90 16.54 -0.90
C CYS A 56 -12.82 15.00 -0.76
N GLN A 57 -12.25 14.35 -1.77
CA GLN A 57 -11.99 12.91 -1.75
C GLN A 57 -10.71 12.63 -1.00
N ASN A 58 -10.64 11.54 -0.25
CA ASN A 58 -9.40 11.11 0.39
C ASN A 58 -8.41 10.63 -0.66
N CYS A 59 -7.15 10.98 -0.48
CA CYS A 59 -6.07 10.43 -1.29
C CYS A 59 -5.95 8.91 -1.07
N ASN A 60 -5.74 8.18 -2.16
CA ASN A 60 -5.43 6.77 -2.13
C ASN A 60 -4.04 6.53 -1.52
N LYS A 61 -3.81 5.30 -1.04
CA LYS A 61 -2.52 4.86 -0.50
C LYS A 61 -2.02 3.67 -1.29
N CYS A 62 -0.73 3.68 -1.61
CA CYS A 62 -0.09 2.53 -2.24
C CYS A 62 0.24 1.50 -1.16
N GLU A 63 -0.47 0.38 -1.20
CA GLU A 63 -0.38 -0.70 -0.22
C GLU A 63 0.69 -1.75 -0.60
N LYS A 64 0.52 -2.98 -0.10
CA LYS A 64 1.48 -4.06 -0.27
C LYS A 64 1.73 -4.33 -1.76
N GLY A 65 3.02 -4.46 -2.11
CA GLY A 65 3.45 -4.81 -3.47
C GLY A 65 3.35 -3.67 -4.48
N SER A 66 2.82 -2.50 -4.12
CA SER A 66 2.78 -1.31 -4.96
C SER A 66 3.74 -0.22 -4.45
N GLU A 67 3.99 0.77 -5.31
CA GLU A 67 4.76 1.96 -5.00
C GLU A 67 4.09 3.21 -5.57
N GLU A 68 4.35 4.36 -4.95
CA GLU A 68 3.82 5.63 -5.41
C GLU A 68 4.44 6.01 -6.76
N LEU A 69 3.58 6.20 -7.76
CA LEU A 69 3.94 6.76 -9.06
C LEU A 69 3.85 8.29 -9.03
N SER A 70 2.83 8.83 -8.36
CA SER A 70 2.71 10.26 -8.09
C SER A 70 1.98 10.51 -6.77
N ALA A 71 2.52 11.44 -5.98
CA ALA A 71 1.91 11.90 -4.74
C ALA A 71 0.54 12.53 -4.97
N CYS A 72 -0.28 12.51 -3.93
CA CYS A 72 -1.53 13.26 -3.92
C CYS A 72 -1.28 14.77 -3.98
N THR A 73 -2.14 15.49 -4.70
CA THR A 73 -2.18 16.95 -4.70
C THR A 73 -3.60 17.40 -4.40
N PRO A 74 -3.85 18.68 -4.07
CA PRO A 74 -5.22 19.17 -3.94
C PRO A 74 -6.09 18.86 -5.16
N THR A 75 -5.51 18.75 -6.35
CA THR A 75 -6.26 18.54 -7.60
C THR A 75 -6.24 17.11 -8.14
N SER A 76 -5.46 16.20 -7.55
CA SER A 76 -5.27 14.85 -8.10
C SER A 76 -5.05 13.83 -7.00
N ASP A 77 -5.62 12.65 -7.20
CA ASP A 77 -5.37 11.50 -6.33
C ASP A 77 -3.90 11.05 -6.39
N THR A 78 -3.48 10.28 -5.38
CA THR A 78 -2.28 9.45 -5.44
C THR A 78 -2.42 8.44 -6.57
N GLN A 79 -1.39 8.29 -7.39
CA GLN A 79 -1.30 7.21 -8.36
C GLN A 79 -0.32 6.16 -7.87
N CYS A 80 -0.74 4.91 -7.91
CA CYS A 80 0.08 3.76 -7.54
C CYS A 80 0.39 2.91 -8.76
N LYS A 81 1.49 2.18 -8.69
CA LYS A 81 1.83 1.13 -9.64
C LYS A 81 2.39 -0.08 -8.92
N CYS A 82 2.25 -1.27 -9.50
CA CYS A 82 2.88 -2.45 -8.93
C CYS A 82 4.42 -2.37 -9.03
N LYS A 83 5.10 -2.81 -7.97
CA LYS A 83 6.56 -3.00 -7.98
C LYS A 83 6.93 -4.07 -9.00
N THR A 84 8.17 -4.03 -9.48
CA THR A 84 8.66 -5.00 -10.47
C THR A 84 8.41 -6.45 -10.04
N GLY A 85 7.75 -7.21 -10.91
CA GLY A 85 7.41 -8.62 -10.72
C GLY A 85 6.14 -8.88 -9.90
N PHE A 86 5.56 -7.86 -9.27
CA PHE A 86 4.24 -7.95 -8.66
C PHE A 86 3.16 -7.70 -9.71
N ILE A 87 1.98 -8.28 -9.49
CA ILE A 87 0.81 -8.07 -10.33
C ILE A 87 -0.35 -7.48 -9.52
N PRO A 88 -1.26 -6.71 -10.14
CA PRO A 88 -2.42 -6.18 -9.45
C PRO A 88 -3.34 -7.29 -8.93
N ILE A 89 -3.81 -7.18 -7.68
CA ILE A 89 -4.84 -8.11 -7.17
C ILE A 89 -6.19 -7.82 -7.84
N TYR A 90 -6.43 -6.56 -8.20
CA TYR A 90 -7.60 -6.13 -8.95
C TYR A 90 -7.16 -5.58 -10.33
N PRO A 91 -7.72 -6.07 -11.46
CA PRO A 91 -7.21 -5.74 -12.80
C PRO A 91 -7.15 -4.25 -13.16
N LEU A 92 -7.92 -3.41 -12.46
CA LEU A 92 -8.03 -1.98 -12.73
C LEU A 92 -7.44 -1.10 -11.61
N LYS A 93 -6.82 -1.70 -10.58
CA LYS A 93 -6.24 -0.97 -9.46
C LYS A 93 -4.87 -1.52 -9.08
N GLU A 94 -3.87 -0.67 -9.20
CA GLU A 94 -2.48 -0.98 -8.83
C GLU A 94 -2.08 -0.45 -7.45
N ASP A 95 -3.06 -0.14 -6.60
CA ASP A 95 -2.84 0.24 -5.21
C ASP A 95 -2.45 -0.97 -4.34
N MET A 96 -2.88 -2.18 -4.70
CA MET A 96 -2.52 -3.42 -4.01
C MET A 96 -2.10 -4.51 -5.00
N CYS A 97 -0.90 -5.06 -4.79
CA CYS A 97 -0.28 -6.02 -5.69
C CYS A 97 0.27 -7.24 -4.96
N THR A 98 0.36 -8.37 -5.66
CA THR A 98 0.82 -9.64 -5.11
C THR A 98 1.93 -10.26 -5.95
N CYS A 99 2.82 -10.99 -5.29
CA CYS A 99 3.78 -11.88 -5.92
C CYS A 99 3.13 -13.26 -6.10
N GLU A 100 2.91 -13.66 -7.35
CA GLU A 100 2.18 -14.89 -7.67
C GLU A 100 2.91 -16.16 -7.22
N LYS A 101 2.14 -17.24 -7.04
CA LYS A 101 2.71 -18.59 -6.91
C LYS A 101 3.67 -18.87 -8.06
N GLY A 102 4.77 -19.55 -7.78
CA GLY A 102 5.83 -19.73 -8.76
C GLY A 102 6.83 -18.57 -8.84
N SER A 103 6.55 -17.46 -8.17
CA SER A 103 7.47 -16.35 -7.96
C SER A 103 7.61 -16.09 -6.46
N GLY A 104 8.83 -15.76 -6.04
CA GLY A 104 9.13 -15.45 -4.65
C GLY A 104 9.72 -14.06 -4.50
N ILE A 105 9.53 -13.48 -3.32
CA ILE A 105 10.10 -12.20 -2.93
C ILE A 105 11.56 -12.45 -2.50
N ASP A 106 12.51 -11.71 -3.05
CA ASP A 106 13.92 -11.76 -2.62
C ASP A 106 14.20 -10.83 -1.43
N GLU A 107 15.42 -10.86 -0.89
CA GLU A 107 15.85 -10.03 0.23
C GLU A 107 15.82 -8.52 -0.04
N ARG A 108 15.67 -8.10 -1.31
CA ARG A 108 15.46 -6.70 -1.70
C ARG A 108 13.98 -6.34 -1.88
N GLY A 109 13.08 -7.28 -1.60
CA GLY A 109 11.64 -7.08 -1.79
C GLY A 109 11.18 -7.19 -3.24
N ILE A 110 12.00 -7.74 -4.15
CA ILE A 110 11.64 -7.90 -5.57
C ILE A 110 10.99 -9.27 -5.77
N CYS A 111 9.82 -9.31 -6.40
CA CYS A 111 9.17 -10.56 -6.79
C CYS A 111 9.82 -11.09 -8.07
N LYS A 112 10.28 -12.35 -8.04
CA LYS A 112 10.92 -13.00 -9.20
C LYS A 112 10.49 -14.45 -9.30
N LYS A 113 10.36 -14.95 -10.53
CA LYS A 113 10.10 -16.37 -10.80
C LYS A 113 11.13 -17.25 -10.10
N CYS A 114 10.68 -18.29 -9.42
CA CYS A 114 11.58 -19.24 -8.78
C CYS A 114 12.46 -19.92 -9.83
N GLN A 115 13.75 -20.03 -9.51
CA GLN A 115 14.72 -20.72 -10.36
C GLN A 115 14.49 -22.23 -10.32
N ASN A 116 15.04 -22.94 -11.31
CA ASN A 116 15.00 -24.40 -11.33
C ASN A 116 15.60 -24.97 -10.04
N GLY A 117 14.94 -25.96 -9.44
CA GLY A 117 15.31 -26.46 -8.11
C GLY A 117 14.59 -25.74 -6.97
N PHE A 118 13.75 -24.74 -7.23
CA PHE A 118 13.00 -24.00 -6.23
C PHE A 118 11.53 -23.83 -6.62
N PHE A 119 10.68 -23.69 -5.61
CA PHE A 119 9.25 -23.48 -5.77
C PHE A 119 8.65 -22.57 -4.70
N THR A 120 7.47 -22.05 -4.99
CA THR A 120 6.53 -21.67 -3.95
C THR A 120 5.08 -21.87 -4.40
N ASP A 121 4.29 -22.45 -3.52
CA ASP A 121 2.86 -22.69 -3.66
C ASP A 121 1.99 -21.57 -3.05
N LYS A 122 2.63 -20.56 -2.45
CA LYS A 122 1.99 -19.44 -1.74
C LYS A 122 2.31 -18.10 -2.39
N HIS A 123 1.32 -17.23 -2.42
CA HIS A 123 1.51 -15.82 -2.77
C HIS A 123 2.41 -15.13 -1.74
N ASP A 124 3.10 -14.07 -2.17
CA ASP A 124 3.89 -13.18 -1.32
C ASP A 124 4.86 -13.92 -0.37
N SER A 125 5.51 -14.95 -0.89
CA SER A 125 6.38 -15.82 -0.10
C SER A 125 7.77 -15.92 -0.73
N PHE A 126 8.68 -16.62 -0.06
CA PHE A 126 10.02 -16.89 -0.56
C PHE A 126 10.04 -18.20 -1.35
N CYS A 127 10.84 -18.25 -2.42
CA CYS A 127 11.14 -19.52 -3.10
C CYS A 127 11.89 -20.46 -2.15
N LYS A 128 11.44 -21.71 -2.05
CA LYS A 128 12.04 -22.76 -1.24
C LYS A 128 12.67 -23.80 -2.15
N LYS A 129 13.76 -24.41 -1.73
CA LYS A 129 14.39 -25.49 -2.50
C LYS A 129 13.42 -26.68 -2.58
N TRP A 130 13.38 -27.36 -3.72
CA TRP A 130 12.72 -28.66 -3.81
C TRP A 130 13.34 -29.63 -2.80
N ARG A 131 12.51 -30.54 -2.32
CA ARG A 131 12.95 -31.67 -1.51
C ARG A 131 13.94 -32.53 -2.28
N GLU A 132 14.95 -33.01 -1.56
CA GLU A 132 15.92 -33.97 -2.08
C GLU A 132 15.44 -35.40 -1.79
N CYS A 133 15.25 -36.19 -2.84
CA CYS A 133 14.81 -37.58 -2.73
C CYS A 133 16.00 -38.54 -2.75
N LYS A 134 16.27 -39.25 -1.65
CA LYS A 134 17.29 -40.30 -1.58
C LYS A 134 16.89 -41.53 -2.39
N SER A 135 15.60 -41.85 -2.38
CA SER A 135 15.00 -42.97 -3.13
C SER A 135 14.79 -42.68 -4.62
N GLY A 136 15.16 -41.49 -5.08
CA GLY A 136 14.91 -40.99 -6.42
C GLY A 136 13.57 -40.26 -6.55
N ILE A 137 13.49 -39.41 -7.57
CA ILE A 137 12.33 -38.57 -7.86
C ILE A 137 11.24 -39.42 -8.54
N ASN A 138 10.01 -39.30 -8.07
CA ASN A 138 8.80 -39.81 -8.73
C ASN A 138 8.17 -38.75 -9.63
N ILE A 139 7.96 -37.55 -9.08
CA ILE A 139 7.44 -36.38 -9.81
C ILE A 139 8.42 -35.22 -9.63
N GLN A 140 8.91 -34.69 -10.75
CA GLN A 140 9.78 -33.53 -10.75
C GLN A 140 9.05 -32.30 -10.18
N GLY A 141 9.74 -31.53 -9.36
CA GLY A 141 9.21 -30.25 -8.87
C GLY A 141 9.00 -29.25 -10.02
N THR A 142 8.17 -28.24 -9.76
CA THR A 142 7.95 -27.11 -10.66
C THR A 142 8.18 -25.80 -9.89
N THR A 143 8.00 -24.64 -10.52
CA THR A 143 8.05 -23.38 -9.78
C THR A 143 6.91 -23.28 -8.74
N THR A 144 5.81 -23.99 -8.92
CA THR A 144 4.62 -23.93 -8.04
C THR A 144 4.44 -25.15 -7.15
N SER A 145 5.26 -26.20 -7.30
CA SER A 145 5.12 -27.45 -6.55
C SER A 145 6.46 -28.05 -6.17
N ASP A 146 6.51 -28.70 -5.00
CA ASP A 146 7.68 -29.48 -4.56
C ASP A 146 7.87 -30.72 -5.43
N ALA A 147 9.07 -31.31 -5.38
CA ALA A 147 9.32 -32.64 -5.92
C ALA A 147 8.65 -33.72 -5.05
N VAL A 148 8.20 -34.81 -5.67
CA VAL A 148 7.62 -35.97 -4.97
C VAL A 148 8.57 -37.16 -5.11
N CYS A 149 8.90 -37.80 -3.99
CA CYS A 149 9.84 -38.92 -3.92
C CYS A 149 9.12 -40.27 -4.08
N LYS A 150 9.84 -41.30 -4.58
CA LYS A 150 9.25 -42.63 -4.85
C LYS A 150 8.73 -43.32 -3.59
N ASN A 151 9.43 -43.20 -2.46
CA ASN A 151 9.04 -43.79 -1.17
C ASN A 151 8.84 -42.69 -0.11
N ALA A 152 7.79 -41.88 -0.27
CA ALA A 152 7.55 -40.71 0.57
C ALA A 152 7.33 -41.01 2.08
N SER A 153 7.02 -42.26 2.45
CA SER A 153 6.79 -42.67 3.85
C SER A 153 8.06 -42.91 4.66
N GLU A 154 9.20 -43.17 4.02
CA GLU A 154 10.48 -43.45 4.68
C GLU A 154 11.39 -42.21 4.76
N GLU A 155 11.13 -41.20 3.94
CA GLU A 155 11.82 -39.91 3.96
C GLU A 155 11.15 -38.93 4.94
N VAL A 156 11.16 -39.28 6.22
CA VAL A 156 11.20 -38.22 7.25
C VAL A 156 12.61 -37.65 7.17
N THR A 157 12.77 -36.38 6.79
CA THR A 157 13.67 -35.39 7.43
C THR A 157 13.89 -34.17 6.51
N GLU A 158 13.69 -32.99 7.10
CA GLU A 158 13.84 -31.62 6.58
C GLU A 158 12.76 -31.11 5.61
N ALA A 159 11.85 -30.32 6.20
CA ALA A 159 10.96 -29.44 5.46
C ALA A 159 11.79 -28.46 4.59
N PRO A 160 11.27 -28.07 3.41
CA PRO A 160 11.93 -27.11 2.53
C PRO A 160 12.36 -25.85 3.31
N LYS A 161 13.66 -25.67 3.50
CA LYS A 161 14.20 -24.45 4.13
C LYS A 161 13.98 -23.28 3.18
N ALA A 162 13.43 -22.19 3.72
CA ALA A 162 13.41 -20.93 3.00
C ALA A 162 14.85 -20.48 2.72
N HIS A 163 15.10 -19.94 1.53
CA HIS A 163 16.39 -19.34 1.24
C HIS A 163 16.56 -18.07 2.09
N THR A 164 17.22 -18.19 3.23
CA THR A 164 17.84 -17.06 3.92
C THR A 164 19.31 -17.07 3.54
N THR A 165 19.78 -16.05 2.84
CA THR A 165 21.21 -15.85 2.58
C THR A 165 21.90 -15.67 3.93
N SER A 166 22.49 -16.74 4.46
CA SER A 166 23.25 -16.71 5.71
C SER A 166 24.66 -16.24 5.37
N THR A 167 24.92 -14.94 5.54
CA THR A 167 26.29 -14.42 5.60
C THR A 167 26.93 -14.99 6.85
N ALA A 168 27.91 -15.87 6.68
CA ALA A 168 28.72 -16.41 7.76
C ALA A 168 29.55 -15.28 8.39
N THR A 169 29.07 -14.72 9.51
CA THR A 169 29.89 -13.87 10.37
C THR A 169 30.76 -14.77 11.23
N SER A 170 32.05 -14.82 10.94
CA SER A 170 33.05 -15.55 11.70
C SER A 170 33.14 -15.01 13.13
N THR A 171 32.71 -15.81 14.10
CA THR A 171 32.92 -15.57 15.52
C THR A 171 34.41 -15.66 15.84
N THR A 172 35.05 -14.52 16.10
CA THR A 172 36.37 -14.51 16.76
C THR A 172 36.15 -14.08 18.21
N THR A 173 36.31 -15.05 19.10
CA THR A 173 36.38 -14.91 20.55
C THR A 173 37.60 -14.07 20.93
N VAL A 174 37.39 -12.90 21.54
CA VAL A 174 38.40 -12.24 22.38
C VAL A 174 37.71 -11.78 23.66
N SER A 175 38.31 -12.20 24.77
CA SER A 175 37.90 -12.11 26.16
C SER A 175 37.77 -10.68 26.70
N SER A 176 36.81 -10.51 27.60
CA SER A 176 36.52 -9.31 28.40
C SER A 176 37.71 -8.82 29.24
N PRO A 177 37.63 -7.59 29.77
CA PRO A 177 37.30 -7.53 31.19
C PRO A 177 36.13 -6.62 31.56
N ILE A 178 35.52 -7.04 32.65
CA ILE A 178 34.43 -6.51 33.47
C ILE A 178 34.59 -5.01 33.78
N ASN A 179 33.50 -4.23 33.63
CA ASN A 179 33.16 -3.28 34.68
C ASN A 179 31.66 -2.98 34.76
N THR A 180 31.16 -3.17 35.96
CA THR A 180 29.79 -3.00 36.46
C THR A 180 29.34 -1.53 36.48
N LYS A 181 28.15 -1.24 35.94
CA LYS A 181 27.20 -0.35 36.63
C LYS A 181 25.77 -0.58 36.13
N LYS A 182 24.95 -1.08 37.04
CA LYS A 182 23.50 -1.30 36.91
C LYS A 182 22.83 -0.08 37.50
N ASP A 183 22.00 0.62 36.74
CA ASP A 183 20.96 1.48 37.31
C ASP A 183 19.71 1.43 36.44
N SER A 184 18.62 1.07 37.12
CA SER A 184 17.28 0.79 36.64
C SER A 184 16.38 1.90 37.16
N PHE A 185 15.65 2.60 36.30
CA PHE A 185 14.55 3.47 36.73
C PHE A 185 13.39 3.42 35.72
N TYR A 186 12.49 2.46 35.93
CA TYR A 186 11.07 2.61 35.58
C TYR A 186 10.32 2.96 36.87
N SER A 187 9.78 4.18 36.97
CA SER A 187 8.52 4.43 37.69
C SER A 187 8.06 5.88 37.66
N LEU A 188 6.79 6.01 37.28
CA LEU A 188 5.73 6.80 37.92
C LEU A 188 5.76 8.34 37.80
N CYS A 189 4.77 8.85 37.06
CA CYS A 189 4.08 10.09 37.41
C CYS A 189 2.57 9.87 37.31
N ASN A 190 1.98 9.46 38.44
CA ASN A 190 0.58 9.71 38.78
C ASN A 190 0.52 11.08 39.48
N LEU A 191 -0.36 11.97 39.03
CA LEU A 191 -0.62 13.26 39.68
C LEU A 191 -2.09 13.29 40.13
N PRO A 192 -2.40 13.48 41.43
CA PRO A 192 -3.77 13.59 41.90
C PRO A 192 -4.30 15.03 41.84
N LEU A 193 -5.58 15.13 41.51
CA LEU A 193 -6.44 16.31 41.60
C LEU A 193 -6.53 16.81 43.06
N LEU A 194 -6.32 18.11 43.25
CA LEU A 194 -6.64 18.85 44.48
C LEU A 194 -7.57 20.01 44.12
N LEU A 195 -8.80 19.96 44.66
CA LEU A 195 -9.70 21.10 44.81
C LEU A 195 -9.28 21.91 46.05
N PRO A 196 -9.53 23.22 46.02
CA PRO A 196 -10.29 23.89 47.07
C PRO A 196 -11.40 24.75 46.40
N GLY A 197 -12.49 25.18 47.02
CA GLY A 197 -12.89 25.40 48.40
C GLY A 197 -14.01 26.45 48.31
#